data_AF-A0AAD7BBZ4-F1
#
_entry.id   AF-A0AAD7BBZ4-F1
#
_cell.length_a   1.000
_cell.length_b   1.000
_cell.length_c   1.000
_cell.angle_alpha   90.00
_cell.angle_beta   90.00
_cell.angle_gamma   90.00
#
_symmetry.space_group_name_H-M   'P 1'
#
loop_
_entity.id
_entity.type
_entity.pdbx_description
1 polymer ?
#
loop_
_entity_poly.entity_id
_entity_poly.type
_entity_poly.pdbx_seq_one_letter_code
_entity_poly.pdbx_strand_id
1 'polypeptide(L)'
;PTPGSFARDEACPKYNHRWNNWAHSEAWLAQEQQEECVELRLTNTYLGMPVFEQELRYRCSRAGTGGIKVYTKRHPEWERKIPPKRTGCPCMLLVKQYPGVPTILGNYFKEHNHSAGSENLRFM
;
A
#
# COMPACT_ATOMS: atom_id res chain seq x y z
N PRO A 1 7.35 25.41 4.93
CA PRO A 1 6.71 24.41 5.81
C PRO A 1 7.62 23.20 6.09
N THR A 2 7.63 22.71 7.34
CA THR A 2 8.48 21.59 7.82
C THR A 2 8.22 20.31 7.04
N PRO A 3 9.24 19.51 6.67
CA PRO A 3 9.04 18.23 6.01
C PRO A 3 8.12 17.31 6.80
N GLY A 4 7.12 16.72 6.13
CA GLY A 4 6.19 15.76 6.72
C GLY A 4 5.08 16.37 7.57
N SER A 5 4.95 17.70 7.65
CA SER A 5 3.80 18.38 8.25
C SER A 5 2.61 18.45 7.29
N PHE A 6 1.41 18.65 7.85
CA PHE A 6 0.16 18.72 7.07
C PHE A 6 0.24 19.72 5.92
N ALA A 7 0.60 20.97 6.19
CA ALA A 7 0.68 22.02 5.16
C ALA A 7 1.70 21.71 4.04
N ARG A 8 2.78 20.97 4.36
CA ARG A 8 3.77 20.55 3.35
C ARG A 8 3.23 19.42 2.50
N ASP A 9 2.65 18.43 3.14
CA ASP A 9 2.14 17.22 2.49
C ASP A 9 0.89 17.55 1.65
N GLU A 10 -0.02 18.40 2.13
CA GLU A 10 -1.19 18.89 1.38
C GLU A 10 -0.80 19.65 0.11
N ALA A 11 0.27 20.45 0.17
CA ALA A 11 0.79 21.16 -0.99
C ALA A 11 1.56 20.25 -1.98
N CYS A 12 1.78 18.98 -1.64
CA CYS A 12 2.59 18.07 -2.44
C CYS A 12 1.70 17.19 -3.33
N PRO A 13 1.87 17.22 -4.67
CA PRO A 13 1.00 16.48 -5.60
C PRO A 13 0.92 14.97 -5.39
N LYS A 14 1.89 14.37 -4.70
CA LYS A 14 1.89 12.94 -4.38
C LYS A 14 0.79 12.54 -3.39
N TYR A 15 0.30 13.47 -2.56
CA TYR A 15 -0.82 13.20 -1.68
C TYR A 15 -2.11 13.47 -2.45
N ASN A 16 -2.53 12.47 -3.21
CA ASN A 16 -3.66 12.52 -4.13
C ASN A 16 -5.00 12.16 -3.49
N HIS A 17 -5.03 11.79 -2.20
CA HIS A 17 -6.26 11.54 -1.46
C HIS A 17 -6.37 12.40 -0.20
N ARG A 18 -7.60 12.79 0.11
CA ARG A 18 -7.98 13.56 1.30
C ARG A 18 -9.26 12.99 1.88
N TRP A 19 -9.25 12.64 3.16
CA TRP A 19 -10.42 12.13 3.87
C TRP A 19 -10.70 12.95 5.12
N ASN A 20 -11.98 13.03 5.49
CA ASN A 20 -12.42 13.85 6.63
C ASN A 20 -12.03 13.25 7.99
N ASN A 21 -11.86 11.93 8.05
CA ASN A 21 -11.49 11.17 9.23
C ASN A 21 -11.02 9.77 8.82
N TRP A 22 -10.71 8.96 9.82
CA TRP A 22 -10.17 7.61 9.65
C TRP A 22 -11.14 6.60 9.01
N ALA A 23 -12.42 6.68 9.39
CA ALA A 23 -13.43 5.80 8.83
C ALA A 23 -13.59 5.99 7.31
N HIS A 24 -13.49 7.23 6.81
CA HIS A 24 -13.57 7.49 5.38
C HIS A 24 -12.41 6.90 4.58
N SER A 25 -11.19 6.91 5.12
CA SER A 25 -10.05 6.28 4.44
C SER A 25 -10.11 4.76 4.49
N GLU A 26 -10.63 4.18 5.58
CA GLU A 26 -10.82 2.72 5.68
C GLU A 26 -11.91 2.25 4.71
N ALA A 27 -13.01 3.00 4.61
CA ALA A 27 -14.07 2.73 3.63
C ALA A 27 -13.55 2.81 2.19
N TRP A 28 -12.77 3.86 1.88
CA TRP A 28 -12.12 3.98 0.57
C TRP A 28 -11.16 2.82 0.29
N LEU A 29 -10.34 2.43 1.27
CA LEU A 29 -9.41 1.31 1.13
C LEU A 29 -10.15 -0.02 0.90
N ALA A 30 -11.28 -0.24 1.58
CA ALA A 30 -12.11 -1.42 1.36
C ALA A 30 -12.73 -1.44 -0.05
N GLN A 31 -13.23 -0.30 -0.51
CA GLN A 31 -13.78 -0.14 -1.84
C GLN A 31 -12.72 -0.36 -2.93
N GLU A 32 -11.57 0.29 -2.84
CA GLU A 32 -10.49 0.16 -3.83
C GLU A 32 -10.00 -1.30 -3.94
N GLN A 33 -9.86 -1.99 -2.81
CA GLN A 33 -9.48 -3.41 -2.80
C GLN A 33 -10.53 -4.30 -3.46
N GLN A 34 -11.82 -3.97 -3.31
CA GLN A 34 -12.91 -4.70 -3.94
C GLN A 34 -12.97 -4.44 -5.45
N GLU A 35 -12.89 -3.17 -5.87
CA GLU A 35 -12.99 -2.76 -7.28
C GLU A 35 -11.81 -3.28 -8.10
N GLU A 36 -10.59 -3.12 -7.60
CA GLU A 36 -9.39 -3.59 -8.27
C GLU A 36 -9.13 -5.07 -8.02
N CYS A 37 -9.92 -5.73 -7.17
CA CYS A 37 -9.70 -7.11 -6.71
C CYS A 37 -8.23 -7.33 -6.28
N VAL A 38 -7.71 -6.42 -5.46
CA VAL A 38 -6.35 -6.47 -4.91
C VAL A 38 -6.37 -6.42 -3.39
N GLU A 39 -5.35 -6.98 -2.77
CA GLU A 39 -5.21 -6.98 -1.32
C GLU A 39 -4.06 -6.05 -0.94
N LEU A 40 -4.37 -4.97 -0.24
CA LEU A 40 -3.42 -4.00 0.30
C LEU A 40 -3.21 -4.30 1.79
N ARG A 41 -2.05 -4.87 2.12
CA ARG A 41 -1.69 -5.27 3.48
C ARG A 41 -0.94 -4.15 4.18
N LEU A 42 -1.28 -3.90 5.44
CA LEU A 42 -0.51 -3.01 6.30
C LEU A 42 0.90 -3.60 6.51
N THR A 43 1.93 -2.86 6.10
CA THR A 43 3.33 -3.28 6.25
C THR A 43 4.06 -2.53 7.34
N ASN A 44 3.73 -1.24 7.54
CA ASN A 44 4.39 -0.40 8.54
C ASN A 44 3.38 0.51 9.21
N THR A 45 3.60 0.73 10.51
CA THR A 45 2.87 1.70 11.32
C THR A 45 3.91 2.56 12.02
N TYR A 46 3.80 3.88 11.87
CA TYR A 46 4.60 4.86 12.59
C TYR A 46 3.66 5.71 13.45
N LEU A 47 4.02 5.92 14.71
CA LEU A 47 3.19 6.60 15.70
C LEU A 47 4.03 7.66 16.43
N GLY A 48 3.38 8.74 16.87
CA GLY A 48 3.95 9.70 17.81
C GLY A 48 5.14 10.50 17.26
N MET A 49 5.15 10.76 15.95
CA MET A 49 6.21 11.55 15.33
C MET A 49 5.95 13.05 15.55
N PRO A 50 7.00 13.90 15.64
CA PRO A 50 6.80 15.34 15.91
C PRO A 50 5.92 16.08 14.89
N VAL A 51 5.83 15.55 13.67
CA VAL A 51 5.13 16.18 12.54
C VAL A 51 3.83 15.47 12.16
N PHE A 52 3.57 14.26 12.67
CA PHE A 52 2.36 13.48 12.40
C PHE A 52 2.04 12.53 13.56
N GLU A 53 0.76 12.33 13.85
CA GLU A 53 0.32 11.43 14.94
C GLU A 53 0.47 9.96 14.55
N GLN A 54 0.05 9.64 13.32
CA GLN A 54 0.03 8.28 12.81
C GLN A 54 0.31 8.28 11.31
N GLU A 55 1.15 7.35 10.85
CA GLU A 55 1.34 7.03 9.44
C GLU A 55 1.23 5.51 9.26
N LEU A 56 0.28 5.09 8.41
CA LEU A 56 0.11 3.71 8.00
C LEU A 56 0.58 3.54 6.57
N ARG A 57 1.34 2.47 6.30
CA ARG A 57 1.76 2.09 4.96
C ARG A 57 1.22 0.74 4.60
N TYR A 58 0.49 0.69 3.49
CA TYR A 58 -0.02 -0.52 2.89
C TYR A 58 0.73 -0.82 1.60
N ARG A 59 0.93 -2.10 1.33
CA ARG A 59 1.50 -2.62 0.08
C ARG A 59 0.61 -3.70 -0.49
N CYS A 60 0.57 -3.80 -1.81
CA CYS A 60 -0.05 -4.94 -2.46
C CYS A 60 0.53 -6.26 -1.93
N SER A 61 -0.30 -7.27 -1.65
CA SER A 61 0.14 -8.59 -1.19
C SER A 61 1.11 -9.27 -2.16
N ARG A 62 1.09 -8.87 -3.44
CA ARG A 62 1.99 -9.32 -4.50
C ARG A 62 3.32 -8.58 -4.54
N ALA A 63 3.50 -7.49 -3.78
CA ALA A 63 4.80 -6.84 -3.57
C ALA A 63 5.81 -7.83 -2.98
N GLY A 64 5.33 -8.67 -2.05
CA GLY A 64 6.16 -9.59 -1.29
C GLY A 64 6.86 -8.89 -0.13
N THR A 65 6.67 -9.44 1.07
CA THR A 65 7.41 -9.05 2.26
C THR A 65 8.33 -10.21 2.64
N GLY A 66 9.63 -9.96 2.67
CA GLY A 66 10.66 -10.94 3.01
C GLY A 66 11.96 -10.75 2.23
N GLY A 67 13.09 -11.04 2.88
CA GLY A 67 14.40 -10.97 2.25
C GLY A 67 14.57 -11.98 1.12
N ILE A 68 15.50 -11.68 0.21
CA ILE A 68 15.92 -12.61 -0.85
C ILE A 68 16.72 -13.72 -0.17
N LYS A 69 16.11 -14.89 0.03
CA LYS A 69 16.88 -16.09 0.35
C LYS A 69 17.51 -16.61 -0.94
N VAL A 70 18.83 -16.82 -0.93
CA VAL A 70 19.55 -17.47 -2.02
C VAL A 70 19.10 -18.92 -2.07
N TYR A 71 18.11 -19.22 -2.90
CA TYR A 71 17.61 -20.57 -3.14
C TYR A 71 17.98 -20.99 -4.56
N THR A 72 18.82 -22.01 -4.66
CA THR A 72 19.11 -22.69 -5.92
C THR A 72 18.15 -23.87 -6.06
N LYS A 73 17.38 -23.92 -7.14
CA LYS A 73 16.54 -25.10 -7.45
C LYS A 73 17.45 -26.32 -7.59
N ARG A 74 17.09 -27.43 -6.94
CA ARG A 74 17.78 -28.72 -7.12
C ARG A 74 17.60 -29.28 -8.54
N HIS A 75 16.44 -29.01 -9.14
CA HIS A 75 16.04 -29.43 -10.48
C HIS A 75 15.56 -28.20 -11.28
N PRO A 76 16.46 -27.51 -12.01
CA PRO A 76 16.13 -26.31 -12.78
C PRO A 76 15.04 -26.54 -13.83
N GLU A 77 15.00 -27.75 -14.39
CA GLU A 77 14.05 -28.21 -15.39
C GLU A 77 12.62 -28.38 -14.87
N TRP A 78 12.42 -28.39 -13.55
CA TRP A 78 11.08 -28.47 -12.97
C TRP A 78 10.38 -27.12 -13.01
N GLU A 79 9.32 -27.07 -13.81
CA GLU A 79 8.39 -25.95 -13.87
C GLU A 79 7.33 -26.07 -12.78
N ARG A 80 6.96 -24.93 -12.18
CA ARG A 80 5.86 -24.89 -11.22
C ARG A 80 4.54 -24.91 -11.98
N LYS A 81 3.63 -25.79 -11.58
CA LYS A 81 2.25 -25.81 -12.09
C LYS A 81 1.50 -24.49 -11.81
N ILE A 82 1.86 -23.81 -10.72
CA ILE A 82 1.24 -22.55 -10.29
C ILE A 82 2.30 -21.45 -10.33
N PRO A 83 2.04 -20.33 -11.03
CA PRO A 83 2.96 -19.20 -11.06
C PRO A 83 3.11 -18.58 -9.66
N PRO A 84 4.26 -17.94 -9.36
CA PRO A 84 4.46 -17.31 -8.07
C PRO A 84 3.44 -16.20 -7.81
N LYS A 85 2.88 -16.18 -6.59
CA LYS A 85 1.98 -15.11 -6.13
C LYS A 85 2.68 -13.75 -6.08
N ARG A 86 3.98 -13.71 -5.79
CA ARG A 86 4.77 -12.46 -5.67
C ARG A 86 5.33 -12.01 -7.01
N THR A 87 5.15 -10.74 -7.34
CA THR A 87 5.63 -10.09 -8.57
C THR A 87 6.49 -8.86 -8.30
N GLY A 88 6.66 -8.45 -7.04
CA GLY A 88 7.34 -7.18 -6.74
C GLY A 88 6.47 -5.95 -7.07
N CYS A 89 5.15 -6.10 -6.97
CA CYS A 89 4.19 -5.05 -7.26
C CYS A 89 4.51 -3.72 -6.54
N PRO A 90 4.58 -2.59 -7.28
CA PRO A 90 4.93 -1.29 -6.69
C PRO A 90 3.75 -0.63 -5.97
N CYS A 91 2.52 -1.09 -6.23
CA CYS A 91 1.29 -0.53 -5.66
C CYS A 91 1.38 -0.40 -4.13
N MET A 92 1.09 0.81 -3.66
CA MET A 92 1.19 1.18 -2.26
C MET A 92 0.24 2.31 -1.91
N LEU A 93 -0.15 2.33 -0.64
CA LEU A 93 -0.89 3.41 -0.05
C LEU A 93 -0.18 3.85 1.22
N LEU A 94 0.12 5.14 1.34
CA LEU A 94 0.50 5.75 2.60
C LEU A 94 -0.67 6.59 3.07
N VAL A 95 -1.05 6.44 4.34
CA VAL A 95 -2.07 7.28 4.94
C VAL A 95 -1.56 7.90 6.23
N LYS A 96 -1.82 9.19 6.41
CA LYS A 96 -1.24 9.97 7.50
C LYS A 96 -2.27 10.87 8.20
N GLN A 97 -2.20 10.86 9.53
CA GLN A 97 -2.95 11.71 10.45
C GLN A 97 -2.01 12.71 11.12
N TYR A 98 -2.49 13.93 11.36
CA TYR A 98 -1.67 15.04 11.86
C TYR A 98 -2.23 15.63 13.16
N PRO A 99 -1.38 16.17 14.05
CA PRO A 99 -1.81 16.75 15.31
C PRO A 99 -2.81 17.89 15.13
N GLY A 100 -3.95 17.79 15.80
CA GLY A 100 -4.98 18.84 15.80
C GLY A 100 -5.68 19.05 14.46
N VAL A 101 -5.47 18.16 13.48
CA VAL A 101 -6.11 18.23 12.15
C VAL A 101 -6.92 16.95 11.94
N PRO A 102 -8.26 17.02 11.82
CA PRO A 102 -9.09 15.83 11.59
C PRO A 102 -8.90 15.25 10.19
N THR A 103 -8.40 16.06 9.26
CA THR A 103 -8.17 15.65 7.88
C THR A 103 -7.02 14.64 7.79
N ILE A 104 -7.30 13.54 7.10
CA ILE A 104 -6.34 12.49 6.78
C ILE A 104 -5.86 12.69 5.34
N LEU A 105 -4.55 12.60 5.12
CA LEU A 105 -3.97 12.65 3.77
C LEU A 105 -3.49 11.28 3.34
N GLY A 106 -3.73 10.95 2.07
CA GLY A 106 -3.30 9.73 1.43
C GLY A 106 -2.41 9.98 0.23
N ASN A 107 -1.35 9.19 0.11
CA ASN A 107 -0.55 9.06 -1.09
C ASN A 107 -0.72 7.64 -1.62
N TYR A 108 -1.50 7.52 -2.69
CA TYR A 108 -1.81 6.25 -3.34
C TYR A 108 -1.09 6.14 -4.67
N PHE A 109 -0.26 5.12 -4.80
CA PHE A 109 0.36 4.74 -6.07
C PHE A 109 -0.37 3.51 -6.60
N LYS A 110 -1.27 3.72 -7.58
CA LYS A 110 -2.20 2.72 -8.09
C LYS A 110 -1.57 1.69 -9.04
N GLU A 111 -0.41 1.98 -9.63
CA GLU A 111 0.12 1.11 -10.70
C GLU A 111 0.46 -0.30 -10.20
N HIS A 112 -0.04 -1.31 -10.91
CA HIS A 112 0.24 -2.72 -10.68
C HIS A 112 1.10 -3.28 -11.83
N ASN A 113 2.02 -4.18 -11.50
CA ASN A 113 2.82 -4.92 -12.50
C ASN A 113 2.25 -6.32 -12.79
N HIS A 114 1.01 -6.56 -12.38
CA HIS A 114 0.26 -7.80 -12.57
C HIS A 114 -1.18 -7.44 -12.90
N SER A 115 -1.92 -8.37 -13.51
CA SER A 115 -3.36 -8.20 -13.72
C SER A 115 -4.07 -7.91 -12.39
N ALA A 116 -4.91 -6.87 -12.40
CA ALA A 116 -5.93 -6.60 -11.39
C ALA A 116 -7.26 -7.25 -11.81
N GLY A 117 -8.30 -7.10 -11.01
CA GLY A 117 -9.64 -7.64 -11.29
C GLY A 117 -9.75 -9.15 -11.08
N SER A 118 -10.68 -9.79 -11.80
CA SER A 118 -11.02 -11.21 -11.61
C SER A 118 -9.83 -12.17 -11.77
N GLU A 119 -8.86 -11.83 -12.62
CA GLU A 119 -7.65 -12.63 -12.82
C GLU A 119 -6.75 -12.70 -11.56
N ASN A 120 -6.87 -11.72 -10.67
CA ASN A 120 -6.11 -11.64 -9.44
C ASN A 120 -6.76 -12.45 -8.29
N LEU A 121 -8.05 -12.82 -8.40
CA LEU A 121 -8.77 -13.54 -7.35
C LEU A 121 -8.10 -14.87 -6.95
N ARG A 122 -7.46 -15.57 -7.90
CA ARG A 122 -6.70 -16.80 -7.60
C ARG A 122 -5.45 -16.58 -6.72
N PHE A 123 -5.05 -15.33 -6.53
CA PHE A 123 -3.89 -14.93 -5.75
C PHE A 123 -4.26 -14.11 -4.52
N MET A 124 -5.53 -13.82 -4.24
CA MET A 124 -5.93 -13.18 -2.98
C MET A 124 -5.95 -14.25 -1.89
#